data_AF-A0A2S2E220-F1
#
_entry.id   AF-A0A2S2E220-F1
#
_cell.length_a   1.000
_cell.length_b   1.000
_cell.length_c   1.000
_cell.angle_alpha   90.00
_cell.angle_beta   90.00
_cell.angle_gamma   90.00
#
_symmetry.space_group_name_H-M   'P 1'
#
loop_
_entity.id
_entity.type
_entity.pdbx_description
1 polymer ?
#
loop_
_entity_poly.entity_id
_entity_poly.type
_entity_poly.pdbx_seq_one_letter_code
_entity_poly.pdbx_strand_id
1 'polypeptide(L)'
;MTNTIHQLAQQANKHLHFLRSFQGVTPLDKPIFFYHVPKTGGISLTNIFQLSGHLQNLLAKGRPLQYLSAGAQVRLGGQSDMDSLLAQLRQHPNAKCSWLSGHVSFGMHKQFPQPVELVTIVRDPVKRVKSSYTYQCMRAQEQPSVEGFKAFIAEPDNQNLMVKQLNPSGPEAVEQPGFDGSVAAHQVLEQFDTVGITEDIHAIQEYYLSRKQLPCVIYETFNQTLDKYKLDLSSFDDELESLNAIDRLFFNTIRDHRRLPKQLDENMSLNPLTAGCFEVEKEKRSQQSFLPVGTKHLHKQLEEQPAIFRNWKETLETIAFTGTPFHREP
;
A
#
# COMPACT_ATOMS: atom_id res chain seq x y z
N MET A 1 -19.26 13.03 22.66
CA MET A 1 -18.13 12.49 21.86
C MET A 1 -18.33 12.99 20.45
N THR A 2 -17.43 13.82 19.93
CA THR A 2 -17.45 14.20 18.51
C THR A 2 -17.03 13.00 17.69
N ASN A 3 -17.81 12.63 16.67
CA ASN A 3 -17.45 11.53 15.78
C ASN A 3 -16.09 11.84 15.13
N THR A 4 -15.26 10.82 14.94
CA THR A 4 -14.01 10.99 14.20
C THR A 4 -14.32 11.21 12.72
N ILE A 5 -13.40 11.85 11.98
CA ILE A 5 -13.53 12.03 10.52
C ILE A 5 -13.75 10.67 9.83
N HIS A 6 -13.09 9.61 10.31
CA HIS A 6 -13.28 8.26 9.79
C HIS A 6 -14.71 7.74 9.99
N GLN A 7 -15.28 7.92 11.19
CA GLN A 7 -16.66 7.52 11.47
C GLN A 7 -17.66 8.30 10.61
N LEU A 8 -17.47 9.61 10.46
CA LEU A 8 -18.33 10.44 9.61
C LEU A 8 -18.22 10.05 8.14
N ALA A 9 -17.00 9.80 7.63
CA ALA A 9 -16.77 9.35 6.26
C ALA A 9 -17.49 8.03 5.98
N GLN A 10 -17.38 7.05 6.89
CA GLN A 10 -18.05 5.74 6.78
C GLN A 10 -19.58 5.85 6.89
N GLN A 11 -20.10 6.74 7.74
CA GLN A 11 -21.54 7.02 7.84
C GLN A 11 -22.08 7.66 6.55
N ALA A 12 -21.33 8.59 5.97
CA ALA A 12 -21.69 9.25 4.72
C ALA A 12 -21.61 8.29 3.51
N ASN A 13 -20.58 7.45 3.48
CA ASN A 13 -20.36 6.45 2.46
C ASN A 13 -19.48 5.33 3.01
N LYS A 14 -20.04 4.12 3.18
CA LYS A 14 -19.36 2.93 3.73
C LYS A 14 -18.07 2.52 3.00
N HIS A 15 -17.87 3.00 1.77
CA HIS A 15 -16.68 2.71 0.98
C HIS A 15 -15.55 3.73 1.18
N LEU A 16 -15.80 4.82 1.92
CA LEU A 16 -14.81 5.85 2.19
C LEU A 16 -14.00 5.56 3.44
N HIS A 17 -12.69 5.55 3.29
CA HIS A 17 -11.76 5.44 4.39
C HIS A 17 -11.07 6.77 4.61
N PHE A 18 -10.84 7.10 5.88
CA PHE A 18 -9.98 8.21 6.28
C PHE A 18 -8.75 7.65 7.00
N LEU A 19 -7.56 8.05 6.56
CA LEU A 19 -6.27 7.74 7.16
C LEU A 19 -5.69 9.00 7.79
N ARG A 20 -5.39 8.89 9.07
CA ARG A 20 -4.80 9.95 9.87
C ARG A 20 -3.32 10.11 9.53
N SER A 21 -2.88 11.35 9.45
CA SER A 21 -1.47 11.72 9.53
C SER A 21 -1.32 12.73 10.66
N PHE A 22 -0.47 12.42 11.63
CA PHE A 22 -0.28 13.24 12.83
C PHE A 22 0.93 14.17 12.70
N GLN A 23 0.78 15.39 13.23
CA GLN A 23 1.85 16.38 13.35
C GLN A 23 2.62 16.21 14.66
N GLY A 24 3.88 16.65 14.69
CA GLY A 24 4.72 16.57 15.90
C GLY A 24 5.33 15.18 16.13
N VAL A 25 5.11 14.22 15.22
CA VAL A 25 5.82 12.94 15.24
C VAL A 25 7.25 13.15 14.75
N THR A 26 8.23 12.53 15.42
CA THR A 26 9.62 12.52 14.96
C THR A 26 9.70 12.03 13.51
N PRO A 27 10.29 12.79 12.58
CA PRO A 27 10.33 12.40 11.18
C PRO A 27 11.10 11.09 10.95
N LEU A 28 10.79 10.38 9.87
CA LEU A 28 11.56 9.25 9.39
C LEU A 28 12.39 9.66 8.17
N ASP A 29 13.69 9.84 8.38
CA ASP A 29 14.60 10.27 7.33
C ASP A 29 15.07 9.13 6.40
N LYS A 30 14.98 7.87 6.86
CA LYS A 30 15.37 6.69 6.05
C LYS A 30 14.37 6.44 4.92
N PRO A 31 14.81 6.07 3.70
CA PRO A 31 13.93 5.54 2.66
C PRO A 31 13.18 4.31 3.16
N ILE A 32 11.94 4.13 2.71
CA ILE A 32 11.18 2.91 2.98
C ILE A 32 11.35 2.00 1.77
N PHE A 33 11.71 0.74 2.00
CA PHE A 33 11.73 -0.31 0.99
C PHE A 33 10.60 -1.30 1.27
N PHE A 34 9.51 -1.15 0.54
CA PHE A 34 8.35 -2.02 0.64
C PHE A 34 8.49 -3.22 -0.30
N TYR A 35 8.76 -4.39 0.28
CA TYR A 35 8.65 -5.66 -0.43
C TYR A 35 7.18 -5.96 -0.68
N HIS A 36 6.71 -5.56 -1.86
CA HIS A 36 5.32 -5.69 -2.25
C HIS A 36 5.08 -7.10 -2.77
N VAL A 37 4.44 -7.91 -1.94
CA VAL A 37 3.97 -9.23 -2.35
C VAL A 37 2.67 -9.08 -3.14
N PRO A 38 2.54 -9.69 -4.33
CA PRO A 38 1.32 -9.55 -5.12
C PRO A 38 0.06 -9.94 -4.35
N LYS A 39 -0.97 -9.08 -4.45
CA LYS A 39 -2.32 -9.30 -3.90
C LYS A 39 -2.41 -9.33 -2.37
N THR A 40 -1.47 -8.68 -1.68
CA THR A 40 -1.51 -8.45 -0.23
C THR A 40 -1.91 -7.02 0.13
N GLY A 41 -2.56 -6.29 -0.80
CA GLY A 41 -3.01 -4.92 -0.58
C GLY A 41 -1.94 -3.84 -0.82
N GLY A 42 -0.75 -4.21 -1.31
CA GLY A 42 0.36 -3.27 -1.49
C GLY A 42 0.12 -2.13 -2.49
N ILE A 43 -0.81 -2.27 -3.44
CA ILE A 43 -1.23 -1.13 -4.29
C ILE A 43 -1.91 -0.05 -3.46
N SER A 44 -2.76 -0.42 -2.50
CA SER A 44 -3.38 0.57 -1.59
C SER A 44 -2.30 1.28 -0.77
N LEU A 45 -1.31 0.54 -0.27
CA LEU A 45 -0.17 1.10 0.46
C LEU A 45 0.61 2.09 -0.43
N THR A 46 1.19 1.62 -1.54
CA THR A 46 2.05 2.44 -2.41
C THR A 46 1.32 3.68 -2.93
N ASN A 47 0.08 3.54 -3.40
CA ASN A 47 -0.63 4.64 -4.05
C ASN A 47 -0.97 5.76 -3.07
N ILE A 48 -1.30 5.43 -1.82
CA ILE A 48 -1.53 6.42 -0.77
C ILE A 48 -0.29 7.28 -0.53
N PHE A 49 0.89 6.66 -0.46
CA PHE A 49 2.13 7.41 -0.36
C PHE A 49 2.40 8.23 -1.62
N GLN A 50 2.14 7.67 -2.81
CA GLN A 50 2.43 8.32 -4.08
C GLN A 50 1.66 9.61 -4.25
N LEU A 51 0.34 9.53 -4.06
CA LEU A 51 -0.57 10.65 -4.22
C LEU A 51 -0.33 11.72 -3.14
N SER A 52 -0.14 11.29 -1.89
CA SER A 52 0.12 12.21 -0.77
C SER A 52 1.47 12.92 -0.89
N GLY A 53 2.52 12.21 -1.33
CA GLY A 53 3.84 12.79 -1.59
C GLY A 53 3.82 13.76 -2.76
N HIS A 54 3.11 13.43 -3.84
CA HIS A 54 2.96 14.35 -4.97
C HIS A 54 2.21 15.61 -4.56
N LEU A 55 1.15 15.49 -3.76
CA LEU A 55 0.45 16.65 -3.23
C LEU A 55 1.35 17.54 -2.36
N GLN A 56 2.12 16.95 -1.45
CA GLN A 56 3.07 17.70 -0.62
C GLN A 56 4.07 18.49 -1.47
N ASN A 57 4.61 17.86 -2.53
CA ASN A 57 5.54 18.50 -3.46
C ASN A 57 4.92 19.66 -4.22
N LEU A 58 3.67 19.51 -4.68
CA LEU A 58 2.94 20.58 -5.37
C LEU A 58 2.71 21.82 -4.49
N LEU A 59 2.59 21.64 -3.19
CA LEU A 59 2.35 22.72 -2.24
C LEU A 59 3.64 23.38 -1.73
N ALA A 60 4.79 22.72 -1.84
CA ALA A 60 6.09 23.27 -1.47
C ALA A 60 6.64 24.34 -2.45
N LYS A 61 5.84 24.80 -3.43
CA LYS A 61 6.20 25.80 -4.45
C LYS A 61 6.86 27.04 -3.81
N GLY A 62 8.15 27.20 -4.09
CA GLY A 62 9.04 28.20 -3.48
C GLY A 62 10.41 27.62 -3.11
N ARG A 63 10.53 26.29 -3.00
CA ARG A 63 11.82 25.60 -2.97
C ARG A 63 12.22 25.23 -4.39
N PRO A 64 13.44 25.58 -4.86
CA PRO A 64 13.88 25.22 -6.19
C PRO A 64 13.73 23.72 -6.40
N LEU A 65 13.14 23.38 -7.54
CA LEU A 65 12.81 22.05 -8.02
C LEU A 65 14.11 21.26 -8.31
N GLN A 66 14.97 21.08 -7.31
CA GLN A 66 16.18 20.29 -7.46
C GLN A 66 15.84 18.83 -7.17
N TYR A 67 15.48 18.09 -8.22
CA TYR A 67 15.78 16.66 -8.37
C TYR A 67 15.35 15.73 -7.23
N LEU A 68 14.28 14.95 -7.42
CA LEU A 68 13.94 13.78 -6.60
C LEU A 68 13.86 14.07 -5.07
N SER A 69 13.77 15.33 -4.66
CA SER A 69 13.96 15.73 -3.27
C SER A 69 12.59 15.93 -2.61
N ALA A 70 12.19 14.85 -1.92
CA ALA A 70 10.89 14.53 -1.33
C ALA A 70 10.02 13.70 -2.28
N GLY A 71 9.85 12.41 -1.99
CA GLY A 71 8.73 11.65 -2.58
C GLY A 71 8.97 10.95 -3.91
N ALA A 72 10.21 10.82 -4.42
CA ALA A 72 10.43 9.97 -5.59
C ALA A 72 10.08 8.52 -5.23
N GLN A 73 8.95 8.06 -5.76
CA GLN A 73 8.45 6.73 -5.55
C GLN A 73 8.85 5.86 -6.72
N VAL A 74 9.58 4.81 -6.42
CA VAL A 74 10.10 3.93 -7.47
C VAL A 74 9.41 2.58 -7.36
N ARG A 75 8.81 2.15 -8.46
CA ARG A 75 8.32 0.78 -8.62
C ARG A 75 9.41 -0.04 -9.29
N LEU A 76 9.91 -1.06 -8.61
CA LEU A 76 10.93 -1.97 -9.12
C LEU A 76 10.25 -3.23 -9.67
N GLY A 77 10.49 -3.53 -10.94
CA GLY A 77 10.14 -4.78 -11.61
C GLY A 77 11.28 -5.80 -11.64
N GLY A 78 12.52 -5.38 -11.36
CA GLY A 78 13.68 -6.28 -11.34
C GLY A 78 15.01 -5.55 -11.25
N GLN A 79 16.10 -6.24 -11.61
CA GLN A 79 17.46 -5.73 -11.53
C GLN A 79 17.70 -4.49 -12.42
N SER A 80 17.16 -4.48 -13.64
CA SER A 80 17.32 -3.35 -14.58
C SER A 80 16.77 -2.01 -14.03
N ASP A 81 15.66 -2.08 -13.29
CA ASP A 81 15.05 -0.91 -12.66
C ASP A 81 15.89 -0.43 -11.47
N MET A 82 16.46 -1.38 -10.71
CA MET A 82 17.41 -1.07 -9.64
C MET A 82 18.66 -0.40 -10.20
N ASP A 83 19.26 -0.94 -11.25
CA ASP A 83 20.45 -0.37 -11.89
C ASP A 83 20.20 1.05 -12.39
N SER A 84 19.04 1.26 -13.03
CA SER A 84 18.61 2.59 -13.49
C SER A 84 18.44 3.57 -12.33
N LEU A 85 17.80 3.13 -11.23
CA LEU A 85 17.66 3.96 -10.04
C LEU A 85 19.02 4.31 -9.43
N LEU A 86 19.92 3.34 -9.28
CA LEU A 86 21.26 3.57 -8.74
C LEU A 86 22.07 4.52 -9.63
N ALA A 87 21.94 4.42 -10.95
CA ALA A 87 22.56 5.36 -11.88
C ALA A 87 22.03 6.79 -11.65
N GLN A 88 20.72 6.96 -11.50
CA GLN A 88 20.11 8.28 -11.22
C GLN A 88 20.58 8.85 -9.87
N LEU A 89 20.63 8.03 -8.81
CA LEU A 89 21.10 8.47 -7.50
C LEU A 89 22.58 8.86 -7.52
N ARG A 90 23.42 8.19 -8.32
CA ARG A 90 24.83 8.58 -8.53
C ARG A 90 24.95 9.91 -9.26
N GLN A 91 24.13 10.15 -10.28
CA GLN A 91 24.10 11.41 -11.03
C GLN A 91 23.55 12.58 -10.20
N HIS A 92 22.70 12.27 -9.22
CA HIS A 92 22.05 13.26 -8.36
C HIS A 92 22.23 12.88 -6.88
N PRO A 93 23.41 13.10 -6.28
CA PRO A 93 23.70 12.67 -4.90
C PRO A 93 22.79 13.31 -3.83
N ASN A 94 22.15 14.44 -4.16
CA ASN A 94 21.17 15.12 -3.29
C ASN A 94 19.73 14.59 -3.48
N ALA A 95 19.50 13.70 -4.45
CA ALA A 95 18.21 13.06 -4.66
C ALA A 95 17.84 12.19 -3.46
N LYS A 96 16.59 12.27 -3.01
CA LYS A 96 16.08 11.47 -1.88
C LYS A 96 14.92 10.61 -2.33
N CYS A 97 15.16 9.31 -2.48
CA CYS A 97 14.06 8.35 -2.57
C CYS A 97 13.47 8.14 -1.17
N SER A 98 12.20 8.47 -0.98
CA SER A 98 11.52 8.25 0.31
C SER A 98 10.80 6.92 0.38
N TRP A 99 10.46 6.34 -0.77
CA TRP A 99 9.66 5.12 -0.89
C TRP A 99 10.05 4.33 -2.14
N LEU A 100 10.46 3.08 -1.95
CA LEU A 100 10.65 2.10 -3.00
C LEU A 100 9.63 0.98 -2.77
N SER A 101 9.05 0.45 -3.84
CA SER A 101 8.25 -0.75 -3.76
C SER A 101 8.46 -1.64 -4.97
N GLY A 102 8.41 -2.95 -4.80
CA GLY A 102 8.59 -3.84 -5.94
C GLY A 102 8.20 -5.28 -5.64
N HIS A 103 7.84 -5.99 -6.70
CA HIS A 103 7.65 -7.45 -6.66
C HIS A 103 9.02 -8.11 -6.89
N VAL A 104 9.98 -7.76 -6.04
CA VAL A 104 11.38 -8.20 -6.14
C VAL A 104 11.71 -9.17 -5.03
N SER A 105 12.66 -10.08 -5.29
CA SER A 105 13.15 -11.03 -4.30
C SER A 105 13.90 -10.34 -3.17
N PHE A 106 13.87 -10.95 -1.99
CA PHE A 106 14.61 -10.47 -0.82
C PHE A 106 16.10 -10.26 -1.14
N GLY A 107 16.70 -9.26 -0.50
CA GLY A 107 18.09 -8.87 -0.73
C GLY A 107 18.28 -7.76 -1.75
N MET A 108 17.28 -7.46 -2.59
CA MET A 108 17.33 -6.30 -3.51
C MET A 108 17.64 -4.97 -2.79
N HIS A 109 17.14 -4.78 -1.57
CA HIS A 109 17.43 -3.60 -0.75
C HIS A 109 18.91 -3.43 -0.40
N LYS A 110 19.71 -4.50 -0.40
CA LYS A 110 21.15 -4.47 -0.06
C LYS A 110 21.98 -3.71 -1.08
N GLN A 111 21.45 -3.51 -2.29
CA GLN A 111 22.09 -2.71 -3.33
C GLN A 111 21.92 -1.21 -3.10
N PHE A 112 21.02 -0.82 -2.19
CA PHE A 112 20.74 0.59 -1.92
C PHE A 112 21.89 1.21 -1.11
N PRO A 113 22.38 2.41 -1.48
CA PRO A 113 23.60 2.98 -0.90
C PRO A 113 23.43 3.45 0.55
N GLN A 114 22.20 3.51 1.05
CA GLN A 114 21.86 3.99 2.38
C GLN A 114 20.95 2.98 3.09
N PRO A 115 21.01 2.90 4.43
CA PRO A 115 20.08 2.07 5.20
C PRO A 115 18.63 2.43 4.89
N VAL A 116 17.80 1.42 4.70
CA VAL A 116 16.37 1.56 4.43
C VAL A 116 15.54 1.01 5.59
N GLU A 117 14.29 1.42 5.68
CA GLU A 117 13.28 0.80 6.54
C GLU A 117 12.55 -0.27 5.73
N LEU A 118 12.67 -1.53 6.16
CA LEU A 118 12.10 -2.68 5.46
C LEU A 118 10.66 -2.93 5.89
N VAL A 119 9.76 -2.94 4.90
CA VAL A 119 8.33 -3.13 5.11
C VAL A 119 7.82 -4.25 4.22
N THR A 120 6.96 -5.10 4.75
CA THR A 120 6.13 -5.99 3.92
C THR A 120 4.76 -6.23 4.55
N ILE A 121 3.84 -6.69 3.70
CA ILE A 121 2.51 -7.09 4.10
C ILE A 121 2.22 -8.43 3.43
N VAL A 122 1.81 -9.40 4.23
CA VAL A 122 1.41 -10.73 3.77
C VAL A 122 -0.10 -10.90 3.87
N ARG A 123 -0.62 -11.99 3.31
CA ARG A 123 -2.06 -12.28 3.31
C ARG A 123 -2.26 -13.77 3.43
N ASP A 124 -3.41 -14.17 3.96
CA ASP A 124 -3.82 -15.56 3.90
C ASP A 124 -3.64 -16.12 2.47
N PRO A 125 -2.92 -17.24 2.30
CA PRO A 125 -2.50 -17.72 0.98
C PRO A 125 -3.68 -18.10 0.09
N VAL A 126 -4.73 -18.71 0.66
CA VAL A 126 -5.95 -19.09 -0.07
C VAL A 126 -6.63 -17.84 -0.64
N LYS A 127 -6.84 -16.82 0.20
CA LYS A 127 -7.41 -15.53 -0.23
C LYS A 127 -6.52 -14.82 -1.25
N ARG A 128 -5.19 -14.90 -1.10
CA ARG A 128 -4.23 -14.31 -2.04
C ARG A 128 -4.33 -14.93 -3.43
N VAL A 129 -4.31 -16.27 -3.53
CA VAL A 129 -4.35 -17.01 -4.81
C VAL A 129 -5.65 -16.70 -5.57
N LYS A 130 -6.81 -16.83 -4.92
CA LYS A 130 -8.11 -16.48 -5.53
C LYS A 130 -8.17 -15.04 -6.01
N SER A 131 -7.65 -14.12 -5.20
CA SER A 131 -7.58 -12.70 -5.56
C SER A 131 -6.63 -12.45 -6.72
N SER A 132 -5.57 -13.24 -6.87
CA SER A 132 -4.63 -13.15 -8.00
C SER A 132 -5.29 -13.55 -9.30
N TYR A 133 -5.92 -14.72 -9.34
CA TYR A 133 -6.58 -15.23 -10.53
C TYR A 133 -7.66 -14.26 -11.05
N THR A 134 -8.64 -13.94 -10.21
CA THR A 134 -9.76 -13.05 -10.59
C THR A 134 -9.28 -11.65 -11.01
N TYR A 135 -8.19 -11.18 -10.41
CA TYR A 135 -7.57 -9.92 -10.80
C TYR A 135 -6.87 -10.00 -12.16
N GLN A 136 -6.19 -11.10 -12.47
CA GLN A 136 -5.58 -11.31 -13.79
C GLN A 136 -6.65 -11.36 -14.88
N CYS A 137 -7.74 -12.12 -14.66
CA CYS A 137 -8.90 -12.13 -15.55
C CYS A 137 -9.47 -10.72 -15.77
N MET A 138 -9.67 -9.93 -14.70
CA MET A 138 -10.12 -8.54 -14.81
C MET A 138 -9.19 -7.69 -15.68
N ARG A 139 -7.86 -7.81 -15.50
CA ARG A 139 -6.87 -7.05 -16.28
C ARG A 139 -6.78 -7.50 -17.73
N ALA A 140 -7.02 -8.78 -18.00
CA ALA A 140 -7.18 -9.32 -19.34
C ALA A 140 -8.56 -9.02 -19.96
N GLN A 141 -9.49 -8.48 -19.17
CA GLN A 141 -10.90 -8.32 -19.52
C GLN A 141 -11.61 -9.63 -19.88
N GLU A 142 -11.16 -10.73 -19.30
CA GLU A 142 -11.69 -12.08 -19.50
C GLU A 142 -12.59 -12.50 -18.34
N GLN A 143 -13.62 -13.29 -18.63
CA GLN A 143 -14.48 -13.85 -17.58
C GLN A 143 -13.74 -14.99 -16.85
N PRO A 144 -13.65 -14.97 -15.51
CA PRO A 144 -13.06 -16.07 -14.77
C PRO A 144 -13.87 -17.35 -14.95
N SER A 145 -13.19 -18.49 -15.04
CA SER A 145 -13.81 -19.81 -15.14
C SER A 145 -13.16 -20.81 -14.17
N VAL A 146 -13.86 -21.90 -13.88
CA VAL A 146 -13.33 -22.95 -13.01
C VAL A 146 -12.15 -23.67 -13.67
N GLU A 147 -12.22 -23.91 -14.98
CA GLU A 147 -11.17 -24.54 -15.76
C GLU A 147 -9.92 -23.65 -15.83
N GLY A 148 -10.11 -22.34 -16.04
CA GLY A 148 -9.01 -21.38 -16.01
C GLY A 148 -8.37 -21.28 -14.64
N PHE A 149 -9.16 -21.37 -13.56
CA PHE A 149 -8.63 -21.40 -12.20
C PHE A 149 -7.82 -22.67 -11.92
N LYS A 150 -8.30 -23.84 -12.35
CA LYS A 150 -7.56 -25.11 -12.22
C LYS A 150 -6.21 -25.04 -12.93
N ALA A 151 -6.18 -24.52 -14.16
CA ALA A 151 -4.94 -24.30 -14.88
C ALA A 151 -4.02 -23.32 -14.13
N PHE A 152 -4.57 -22.23 -13.61
CA PHE A 152 -3.82 -21.24 -12.85
C PHE A 152 -3.12 -21.81 -11.61
N ILE A 153 -3.82 -22.62 -10.79
CA ILE A 153 -3.25 -23.16 -9.55
C ILE A 153 -2.27 -24.33 -9.80
N ALA A 154 -2.37 -24.99 -10.95
CA ALA A 154 -1.44 -26.04 -11.37
C ALA A 154 -0.04 -25.50 -11.68
N GLU A 155 0.08 -24.21 -12.05
CA GLU A 155 1.37 -23.56 -12.31
C GLU A 155 2.17 -23.34 -11.01
N PRO A 156 3.40 -23.89 -10.89
CA PRO A 156 4.22 -23.77 -9.68
C PRO A 156 4.53 -22.33 -9.25
N ASP A 157 4.58 -21.39 -10.20
CA ASP A 157 4.82 -19.97 -9.93
C ASP A 157 3.68 -19.31 -9.15
N ASN A 158 2.48 -19.89 -9.17
CA ASN A 158 1.34 -19.40 -8.42
C ASN A 158 1.26 -19.96 -6.99
N GLN A 159 2.15 -20.91 -6.66
CA GLN A 159 2.21 -21.61 -5.37
C GLN A 159 3.34 -21.07 -4.48
N ASN A 160 3.08 -20.96 -3.18
CA ASN A 160 4.06 -20.54 -2.16
C ASN A 160 4.77 -19.20 -2.50
N LEU A 161 4.06 -18.29 -3.15
CA LEU A 161 4.63 -17.05 -3.70
C LEU A 161 5.22 -16.14 -2.61
N MET A 162 4.58 -16.04 -1.44
CA MET A 162 5.02 -15.07 -0.43
C MET A 162 6.40 -15.46 0.11
N VAL A 163 6.57 -16.73 0.48
CA VAL A 163 7.85 -17.24 0.96
C VAL A 163 8.90 -17.25 -0.15
N LYS A 164 8.56 -17.62 -1.40
CA LYS A 164 9.51 -17.55 -2.53
C LYS A 164 10.09 -16.13 -2.72
N GLN A 165 9.25 -15.11 -2.57
CA GLN A 165 9.68 -13.72 -2.72
C GLN A 165 10.48 -13.21 -1.51
N LEU A 166 10.06 -13.53 -0.29
CA LEU A 166 10.58 -12.93 0.94
C LEU A 166 11.71 -13.73 1.61
N ASN A 167 11.93 -14.98 1.22
CA ASN A 167 12.92 -15.86 1.82
C ASN A 167 14.35 -15.31 1.61
N PRO A 168 15.13 -15.08 2.69
CA PRO A 168 16.51 -14.64 2.58
C PRO A 168 17.45 -15.61 1.86
N SER A 169 17.13 -16.90 1.86
CA SER A 169 17.88 -17.93 1.14
C SER A 169 17.53 -18.04 -0.35
N GLY A 170 16.60 -17.22 -0.85
CA GLY A 170 16.15 -17.22 -2.24
C GLY A 170 14.97 -18.16 -2.52
N PRO A 171 14.32 -18.00 -3.69
CA PRO A 171 13.17 -18.81 -4.08
C PRO A 171 13.52 -20.31 -4.27
N GLU A 172 14.73 -20.62 -4.73
CA GLU A 172 15.18 -21.99 -5.01
C GLU A 172 15.26 -22.86 -3.75
N ALA A 173 15.48 -22.24 -2.59
CA ALA A 173 15.51 -22.94 -1.31
C ALA A 173 14.12 -23.49 -0.91
N VAL A 174 13.04 -22.83 -1.35
CA VAL A 174 11.66 -23.23 -1.03
C VAL A 174 11.29 -24.57 -1.67
N GLU A 175 11.97 -24.95 -2.76
CA GLU A 175 11.74 -26.20 -3.48
C GLU A 175 12.48 -27.39 -2.86
N GLN A 176 13.33 -27.16 -1.86
CA GLN A 176 14.10 -28.22 -1.22
C GLN A 176 13.22 -29.06 -0.28
N PRO A 177 13.37 -30.40 -0.25
CA PRO A 177 12.66 -31.25 0.70
C PRO A 177 12.89 -30.82 2.14
N GLY A 178 11.82 -30.72 2.92
CA GLY A 178 11.89 -30.34 4.34
C GLY A 178 12.04 -28.84 4.58
N PHE A 179 11.91 -27.99 3.56
CA PHE A 179 11.85 -26.54 3.76
C PHE A 179 10.68 -26.17 4.67
N ASP A 180 10.96 -25.41 5.73
CA ASP A 180 9.96 -24.98 6.72
C ASP A 180 9.66 -23.49 6.58
N GLY A 181 8.42 -23.18 6.19
CA GLY A 181 7.95 -21.80 6.05
C GLY A 181 7.99 -20.99 7.36
N SER A 182 7.91 -21.64 8.53
CA SER A 182 8.00 -20.95 9.82
C SER A 182 9.40 -20.41 10.10
N VAL A 183 10.45 -21.16 9.71
CA VAL A 183 11.85 -20.72 9.84
C VAL A 183 12.11 -19.50 8.97
N ALA A 184 11.65 -19.51 7.71
CA ALA A 184 11.76 -18.36 6.83
C ALA A 184 10.98 -17.14 7.37
N ALA A 185 9.81 -17.35 7.97
CA ALA A 185 9.04 -16.28 8.60
C ALA A 185 9.80 -15.62 9.76
N HIS A 186 10.46 -16.39 10.63
CA HIS A 186 11.28 -15.83 11.70
C HIS A 186 12.44 -14.98 11.15
N GLN A 187 13.12 -15.45 10.11
CA GLN A 187 14.19 -14.66 9.47
C GLN A 187 13.70 -13.35 8.85
N VAL A 188 12.47 -13.34 8.32
CA VAL A 188 11.81 -12.12 7.83
C VAL A 188 11.48 -11.19 9.01
N LEU A 189 10.90 -11.70 10.09
CA LEU A 189 10.55 -10.90 11.28
C LEU A 189 11.77 -10.25 11.95
N GLU A 190 12.92 -10.94 11.95
CA GLU A 190 14.18 -10.42 12.47
C GLU A 190 14.75 -9.27 11.63
N GLN A 191 14.64 -9.36 10.31
CA GLN A 191 15.28 -8.41 9.38
C GLN A 191 14.39 -7.21 9.02
N PHE A 192 13.07 -7.37 9.05
CA PHE A 192 12.14 -6.31 8.67
C PHE A 192 11.82 -5.38 9.83
N ASP A 193 11.68 -4.09 9.56
CA ASP A 193 11.24 -3.11 10.54
C ASP A 193 9.73 -3.17 10.79
N THR A 194 8.95 -3.43 9.73
CA THR A 194 7.50 -3.64 9.78
C THR A 194 7.09 -4.86 8.96
N VAL A 195 6.38 -5.79 9.58
CA VAL A 195 5.75 -6.95 8.94
C VAL A 195 4.32 -7.04 9.44
N GLY A 196 3.36 -6.82 8.55
CA GLY A 196 1.93 -6.90 8.86
C GLY A 196 1.19 -7.91 7.99
N ILE A 197 -0.10 -8.07 8.30
CA ILE A 197 -1.08 -8.73 7.44
C ILE A 197 -2.01 -7.68 6.80
N THR A 198 -2.89 -8.11 5.90
CA THR A 198 -3.82 -7.20 5.21
C THR A 198 -4.68 -6.34 6.15
N GLU A 199 -4.98 -6.87 7.33
CA GLU A 199 -5.78 -6.24 8.38
C GLU A 199 -5.02 -5.07 9.04
N ASP A 200 -3.69 -5.05 8.97
CA ASP A 200 -2.85 -4.02 9.57
C ASP A 200 -2.57 -2.83 8.61
N ILE A 201 -3.02 -2.91 7.35
CA ILE A 201 -2.69 -1.94 6.29
C ILE A 201 -2.94 -0.49 6.74
N HIS A 202 -4.09 -0.21 7.37
CA HIS A 202 -4.42 1.16 7.79
C HIS A 202 -3.48 1.66 8.88
N ALA A 203 -3.18 0.84 9.89
CA ALA A 203 -2.26 1.23 10.96
C ALA A 203 -0.84 1.51 10.42
N ILE A 204 -0.38 0.68 9.47
CA ILE A 204 0.90 0.86 8.79
C ILE A 204 0.89 2.16 7.95
N GLN A 205 -0.20 2.41 7.20
CA GLN A 205 -0.36 3.63 6.42
C GLN A 205 -0.31 4.89 7.30
N GLU A 206 -1.12 4.95 8.36
CA GLU A 206 -1.18 6.10 9.25
C GLU A 206 0.17 6.38 9.92
N TYR A 207 0.87 5.33 10.35
CA TYR A 207 2.20 5.46 10.93
C TYR A 207 3.18 6.13 9.95
N TYR A 208 3.30 5.57 8.74
CA TYR A 208 4.26 6.08 7.77
C TYR A 208 3.84 7.42 7.16
N LEU A 209 2.55 7.70 6.99
CA LEU A 209 2.07 9.03 6.58
C LEU A 209 2.53 10.08 7.60
N SER A 210 2.34 9.80 8.88
CA SER A 210 2.74 10.70 9.97
C SER A 210 4.25 10.88 10.05
N ARG A 211 5.02 9.77 10.04
CA ARG A 211 6.49 9.79 10.10
C ARG A 211 7.12 10.47 8.88
N LYS A 212 6.49 10.37 7.70
CA LYS A 212 6.90 11.06 6.47
C LYS A 212 6.33 12.47 6.35
N GLN A 213 5.58 12.93 7.35
CA GLN A 213 4.92 14.24 7.38
C GLN A 213 4.00 14.48 6.17
N LEU A 214 3.44 13.42 5.62
CA LEU A 214 2.53 13.49 4.49
C LEU A 214 1.13 13.95 4.94
N PRO A 215 0.29 14.45 4.02
CA PRO A 215 -1.11 14.78 4.33
C PRO A 215 -1.90 13.60 4.91
N CYS A 216 -3.01 13.89 5.59
CA CYS A 216 -4.05 12.87 5.82
C CYS A 216 -4.60 12.39 4.47
N VAL A 217 -5.33 11.27 4.43
CA VAL A 217 -5.92 10.77 3.17
C VAL A 217 -7.37 10.38 3.37
N ILE A 218 -8.24 10.79 2.44
CA ILE A 218 -9.59 10.24 2.28
C ILE A 218 -9.68 9.54 0.92
N TYR A 219 -10.14 8.30 0.89
CA TYR A 219 -10.13 7.50 -0.33
C TYR A 219 -11.21 6.42 -0.36
N GLU A 220 -11.58 5.98 -1.57
CA GLU A 220 -12.30 4.71 -1.77
C GLU A 220 -11.28 3.57 -1.85
N THR A 221 -11.63 2.35 -1.41
CA THR A 221 -10.72 1.21 -1.55
C THR A 221 -10.25 1.06 -3.01
N PHE A 222 -8.93 1.09 -3.20
CA PHE A 222 -8.33 0.99 -4.52
C PHE A 222 -8.27 -0.44 -5.03
N ASN A 223 -8.34 -0.57 -6.35
CA ASN A 223 -7.99 -1.77 -7.09
C ASN A 223 -8.79 -3.01 -6.67
N GLN A 224 -10.06 -2.79 -6.31
CA GLN A 224 -11.00 -3.86 -6.04
C GLN A 224 -11.36 -4.58 -7.34
N THR A 225 -11.33 -5.92 -7.31
CA THR A 225 -11.87 -6.72 -8.42
C THR A 225 -13.36 -6.41 -8.57
N LEU A 226 -13.78 -6.00 -9.77
CA LEU A 226 -15.18 -5.67 -10.05
C LEU A 226 -16.07 -6.92 -9.88
N ASP A 227 -17.32 -6.71 -9.49
CA ASP A 227 -18.27 -7.80 -9.20
C ASP A 227 -18.42 -8.78 -10.38
N LYS A 228 -18.39 -8.27 -11.62
CA LYS A 228 -18.46 -9.10 -12.84
C LYS A 228 -17.29 -10.06 -13.04
N TYR A 229 -16.20 -9.92 -12.28
CA TYR A 229 -15.03 -10.83 -12.30
C TYR A 229 -14.91 -11.63 -11.00
N LYS A 230 -15.91 -11.59 -10.12
CA LYS A 230 -15.92 -12.45 -8.94
C LYS A 230 -16.40 -13.85 -9.35
N LEU A 231 -15.66 -14.86 -8.93
CA LEU A 231 -16.00 -16.26 -9.09
C LEU A 231 -15.94 -16.93 -7.72
N ASP A 232 -16.96 -17.71 -7.37
CA ASP A 232 -16.90 -18.55 -6.17
C ASP A 232 -15.95 -19.71 -6.41
N LEU A 233 -14.92 -19.78 -5.58
CA LEU A 233 -13.84 -20.76 -5.64
C LEU A 233 -13.68 -21.47 -4.29
N SER A 234 -14.69 -21.43 -3.43
CA SER A 234 -14.70 -22.07 -2.11
C SER A 234 -14.45 -23.59 -2.16
N SER A 235 -14.89 -24.26 -3.22
CA SER A 235 -14.65 -25.71 -3.41
C SER A 235 -13.17 -26.10 -3.59
N PHE A 236 -12.27 -25.13 -3.74
CA PHE A 236 -10.83 -25.35 -3.92
C PHE A 236 -10.01 -25.07 -2.66
N ASP A 237 -10.63 -24.74 -1.53
CA ASP A 237 -9.90 -24.29 -0.33
C ASP A 237 -8.89 -25.34 0.17
N ASP A 238 -9.29 -26.61 0.29
CA ASP A 238 -8.39 -27.68 0.74
C ASP A 238 -7.21 -27.90 -0.22
N GLU A 239 -7.47 -27.85 -1.53
CA GLU A 239 -6.44 -27.98 -2.56
C GLU A 239 -5.45 -26.80 -2.49
N LEU A 240 -5.97 -25.58 -2.33
CA LEU A 240 -5.15 -24.38 -2.18
C LEU A 240 -4.30 -24.40 -0.91
N GLU A 241 -4.85 -24.89 0.21
CA GLU A 241 -4.11 -25.08 1.44
C GLU A 241 -2.97 -26.08 1.26
N SER A 242 -3.21 -27.19 0.55
CA SER A 242 -2.18 -28.18 0.23
C SER A 242 -1.09 -27.61 -0.68
N LEU A 243 -1.48 -26.97 -1.79
CA LEU A 243 -0.53 -26.39 -2.76
C LEU A 243 0.29 -25.23 -2.16
N ASN A 244 -0.24 -24.56 -1.13
CA ASN A 244 0.41 -23.42 -0.46
C ASN A 244 0.77 -23.73 1.00
N ALA A 245 1.07 -24.98 1.33
CA ALA A 245 1.35 -25.41 2.70
C ALA A 245 2.52 -24.66 3.34
N ILE A 246 3.57 -24.35 2.57
CA ILE A 246 4.73 -23.60 3.07
C ILE A 246 4.33 -22.14 3.35
N ASP A 247 3.61 -21.51 2.42
CA ASP A 247 3.06 -20.16 2.60
C ASP A 247 2.08 -20.11 3.79
N ARG A 248 1.36 -21.19 4.09
CA ARG A 248 0.46 -21.30 5.24
C ARG A 248 1.23 -21.29 6.57
N LEU A 249 2.30 -22.06 6.68
CA LEU A 249 3.19 -22.03 7.86
C LEU A 249 3.85 -20.64 8.01
N PHE A 250 4.35 -20.09 6.91
CA PHE A 250 4.94 -18.75 6.87
C PHE A 250 3.94 -17.67 7.32
N PHE A 251 2.73 -17.67 6.75
CA PHE A 251 1.67 -16.71 7.08
C PHE A 251 1.22 -16.82 8.54
N ASN A 252 0.96 -18.02 9.05
CA ASN A 252 0.53 -18.21 10.43
C ASN A 252 1.61 -17.70 11.41
N THR A 253 2.87 -18.02 11.14
CA THR A 253 4.00 -17.54 11.95
C THR A 253 4.08 -16.01 11.96
N ILE A 254 3.96 -15.35 10.80
CA ILE A 254 3.91 -13.89 10.71
C ILE A 254 2.67 -13.33 11.43
N ARG A 255 1.48 -13.90 11.23
CA ARG A 255 0.25 -13.42 11.87
C ARG A 255 0.39 -13.38 13.38
N ASP A 256 0.97 -14.42 13.96
CA ASP A 256 1.08 -14.59 15.40
C ASP A 256 2.23 -13.75 16.01
N HIS A 257 3.25 -13.41 15.20
CA HIS A 257 4.44 -12.66 15.64
C HIS A 257 4.67 -11.37 14.87
N ARG A 258 3.61 -10.80 14.26
CA ARG A 258 3.70 -9.63 13.39
C ARG A 258 4.42 -8.47 14.08
N ARG A 259 5.25 -7.76 13.31
CA ARG A 259 6.02 -6.61 13.78
C ARG A 259 5.36 -5.35 13.28
N LEU A 260 4.47 -4.79 14.09
CA LEU A 260 3.75 -3.56 13.75
C LEU A 260 4.52 -2.33 14.20
N PRO A 261 4.36 -1.20 13.49
CA PRO A 261 4.96 0.04 13.94
C PRO A 261 4.38 0.49 15.29
N LYS A 262 5.14 1.30 16.02
CA LYS A 262 4.68 1.86 17.30
C LYS A 262 3.38 2.66 17.08
N GLN A 263 2.37 2.36 17.89
CA GLN A 263 1.13 3.13 17.90
C GLN A 263 1.40 4.60 18.21
N LEU A 264 0.81 5.49 17.42
CA LEU A 264 0.89 6.93 17.61
C LEU A 264 -0.16 7.38 18.61
N ASP A 265 0.11 8.47 19.34
CA ASP A 265 -0.84 9.04 20.29
C ASP A 265 -2.00 9.69 19.54
N GLU A 266 -3.22 9.23 19.83
CA GLU A 266 -4.43 9.67 19.16
C GLU A 266 -4.81 11.13 19.50
N ASN A 267 -4.22 11.70 20.56
CA ASN A 267 -4.41 13.08 20.95
C ASN A 267 -3.54 14.06 20.14
N MET A 268 -2.63 13.56 19.30
CA MET A 268 -1.79 14.41 18.45
C MET A 268 -2.64 15.15 17.42
N SER A 269 -2.22 16.37 17.06
CA SER A 269 -2.91 17.17 16.05
C SER A 269 -2.78 16.50 14.67
N LEU A 270 -3.88 16.42 13.93
CA LEU A 270 -3.86 15.94 12.54
C LEU A 270 -3.17 16.94 11.61
N ASN A 271 -2.57 16.42 10.54
CA ASN A 271 -2.06 17.23 9.44
C ASN A 271 -3.19 18.12 8.90
N PRO A 272 -2.97 19.44 8.74
CA PRO A 272 -4.01 20.38 8.32
C PRO A 272 -4.49 20.16 6.89
N LEU A 273 -3.80 19.32 6.12
CA LEU A 273 -4.15 18.95 4.77
C LEU A 273 -4.57 17.47 4.69
N THR A 274 -5.59 17.22 3.86
CA THR A 274 -6.02 15.90 3.44
C THR A 274 -5.91 15.78 1.92
N ALA A 275 -5.34 14.69 1.43
CA ALA A 275 -5.41 14.27 0.03
C ALA A 275 -6.69 13.44 -0.16
N GLY A 276 -7.62 13.93 -0.99
CA GLY A 276 -8.79 13.19 -1.43
C GLY A 276 -8.46 12.38 -2.68
N CYS A 277 -8.27 11.06 -2.55
CA CYS A 277 -7.71 10.20 -3.60
C CYS A 277 -8.76 9.23 -4.14
N PHE A 278 -9.05 9.26 -5.44
CA PHE A 278 -10.10 8.45 -6.07
C PHE A 278 -9.61 7.74 -7.34
N GLU A 279 -10.26 6.65 -7.70
CA GLU A 279 -9.99 5.95 -8.96
C GLU A 279 -10.79 6.53 -10.12
N VAL A 280 -10.11 6.80 -11.23
CA VAL A 280 -10.68 7.30 -12.48
C VAL A 280 -10.96 6.13 -13.44
N GLU A 281 -10.14 5.08 -13.38
CA GLU A 281 -10.31 3.87 -14.19
C GLU A 281 -9.91 2.65 -13.33
N LYS A 282 -10.76 1.62 -13.34
CA LYS A 282 -10.66 0.44 -12.46
C LYS A 282 -10.33 -0.85 -13.20
N GLU A 283 -10.80 -1.00 -14.44
CA GLU A 283 -10.85 -2.27 -15.16
C GLU A 283 -9.55 -2.54 -15.92
N LYS A 284 -9.13 -1.63 -16.79
CA LYS A 284 -7.96 -1.84 -17.68
C LYS A 284 -6.64 -1.57 -16.99
N ARG A 285 -6.59 -0.52 -16.17
CA ARG A 285 -5.43 -0.11 -15.37
C ARG A 285 -5.90 0.44 -14.03
N SER A 286 -4.95 0.73 -13.14
CA SER A 286 -5.24 1.41 -11.87
C SER A 286 -4.91 2.88 -12.09
N GLN A 287 -5.89 3.68 -12.54
CA GLN A 287 -5.70 5.13 -12.67
C GLN A 287 -6.34 5.87 -11.52
N GLN A 288 -5.59 6.77 -10.93
CA GLN A 288 -5.98 7.49 -9.74
C GLN A 288 -5.72 8.97 -9.91
N SER A 289 -6.58 9.74 -9.26
CA SER A 289 -6.44 11.19 -9.14
C SER A 289 -6.48 11.56 -7.66
N PHE A 290 -6.09 12.79 -7.36
CA PHE A 290 -6.15 13.32 -6.01
C PHE A 290 -6.48 14.82 -6.04
N LEU A 291 -7.09 15.29 -4.96
CA LEU A 291 -7.41 16.69 -4.73
C LEU A 291 -7.02 17.11 -3.32
N PRO A 292 -6.45 18.31 -3.11
CA PRO A 292 -6.20 18.84 -1.78
C PRO A 292 -7.47 19.38 -1.13
N VAL A 293 -7.70 19.01 0.12
CA VAL A 293 -8.76 19.57 0.97
C VAL A 293 -8.18 19.92 2.34
N GLY A 294 -8.56 21.06 2.92
CA GLY A 294 -8.20 21.37 4.30
C GLY A 294 -8.86 20.38 5.28
N THR A 295 -8.10 19.73 6.16
CA THR A 295 -8.60 18.65 7.04
C THR A 295 -9.75 19.13 7.94
N LYS A 296 -9.66 20.35 8.49
CA LYS A 296 -10.74 20.95 9.27
C LYS A 296 -11.99 21.25 8.42
N HIS A 297 -11.79 21.67 7.18
CA HIS A 297 -12.89 21.94 6.25
C HIS A 297 -13.60 20.64 5.86
N LEU A 298 -12.84 19.59 5.52
CA LEU A 298 -13.37 18.26 5.26
C LEU A 298 -14.20 17.72 6.43
N HIS A 299 -13.67 17.84 7.66
CA HIS A 299 -14.39 17.43 8.87
C HIS A 299 -15.74 18.14 9.00
N LYS A 300 -15.74 19.47 8.86
CA LYS A 300 -16.96 20.29 8.91
C LYS A 300 -17.97 19.87 7.85
N GLN A 301 -17.53 19.65 6.61
CA GLN A 301 -18.42 19.23 5.51
C GLN A 301 -19.04 17.85 5.76
N LEU A 302 -18.27 16.91 6.29
CA LEU A 302 -18.75 15.58 6.67
C LEU A 302 -19.78 15.62 7.82
N GLU A 303 -19.59 16.53 8.78
CA GLU A 303 -20.50 16.70 9.92
C GLU A 303 -21.80 17.40 9.52
N GLU A 304 -21.72 18.50 8.77
CA GLU A 304 -22.89 19.33 8.42
C GLU A 304 -23.68 18.78 7.23
N GLN A 305 -23.01 18.13 6.27
CA GLN A 305 -23.61 17.74 5.00
C GLN A 305 -23.23 16.31 4.57
N PRO A 306 -23.39 15.27 5.42
CA PRO A 306 -22.95 13.91 5.09
C PRO A 306 -23.61 13.34 3.81
N ALA A 307 -24.80 13.81 3.44
CA ALA A 307 -25.52 13.33 2.27
C ALA A 307 -24.82 13.63 0.93
N ILE A 308 -24.06 14.74 0.81
CA ILE A 308 -23.41 15.12 -0.45
C ILE A 308 -22.28 14.14 -0.81
N PHE A 309 -21.64 13.54 0.21
CA PHE A 309 -20.59 12.53 0.06
C PHE A 309 -21.08 11.17 -0.45
N ARG A 310 -22.37 11.03 -0.78
CA ARG A 310 -22.83 9.92 -1.65
C ARG A 310 -22.21 10.02 -3.04
N ASN A 311 -22.08 11.23 -3.59
CA ASN A 311 -21.24 11.52 -4.76
C ASN A 311 -19.93 12.19 -4.32
N TRP A 312 -19.14 11.47 -3.54
CA TRP A 312 -17.96 12.03 -2.90
C TRP A 312 -16.90 12.59 -3.86
N LYS A 313 -16.82 12.08 -5.10
CA LYS A 313 -15.84 12.58 -6.10
C LYS A 313 -16.17 14.02 -6.50
N GLU A 314 -17.41 14.25 -6.94
CA GLU A 314 -17.91 15.60 -7.28
C GLU A 314 -17.90 16.51 -6.05
N THR A 315 -18.18 15.96 -4.86
CA THR A 315 -18.07 16.69 -3.60
C THR A 315 -16.64 17.16 -3.35
N LEU A 316 -15.65 16.27 -3.48
CA LEU A 316 -14.24 16.61 -3.32
C LEU A 316 -13.79 17.66 -4.34
N GLU A 317 -14.26 17.60 -5.58
CA GLU A 317 -14.00 18.63 -6.59
C GLU A 317 -14.57 19.99 -6.19
N THR A 318 -15.76 20.01 -5.58
CA THR A 318 -16.43 21.22 -5.12
C THR A 318 -15.75 21.84 -3.90
N ILE A 319 -15.27 21.02 -2.96
CA ILE A 319 -14.61 21.48 -1.72
C ILE A 319 -13.08 21.46 -1.83
N ALA A 320 -12.53 21.14 -3.00
CA ALA A 320 -11.10 21.21 -3.23
C ALA A 320 -10.66 22.66 -3.10
N PHE A 321 -9.46 22.86 -2.56
CA PHE A 321 -8.83 24.18 -2.39
C PHE A 321 -9.53 25.12 -1.38
N THR A 322 -10.81 24.94 -1.04
CA THR A 322 -11.50 25.72 0.00
C THR A 322 -10.97 25.37 1.40
N GLY A 323 -10.69 26.41 2.20
CA GLY A 323 -10.14 26.25 3.55
C GLY A 323 -8.75 25.63 3.60
N THR A 324 -8.03 25.55 2.48
CA THR A 324 -6.60 25.20 2.50
C THR A 324 -5.81 26.39 3.07
N PRO A 325 -4.82 26.15 3.96
CA PRO A 325 -4.01 27.22 4.57
C PRO A 325 -3.12 27.99 3.58
N PHE A 326 -3.24 27.69 2.28
CA PHE A 326 -2.44 28.25 1.19
C PHE A 326 -3.19 29.26 0.33
N HIS A 327 -4.46 29.57 0.64
CA HIS A 327 -5.04 30.82 0.20
C HIS A 327 -4.29 31.95 0.91
N ARG A 328 -3.19 32.40 0.30
CA ARG A 328 -2.71 33.76 0.51
C ARG A 328 -3.89 34.65 0.13
N GLU A 329 -4.36 35.46 1.06
CA GLU A 329 -5.14 36.64 0.68
C GLU A 329 -4.33 37.38 -0.41
N PRO A 330 -4.99 37.82 -1.49
CA PRO A 330 -4.32 38.40 -2.66
C PRO A 330 -3.42 39.60 -2.33
#